data_AF-B7TVV8-F1
#
_entry.id   AF-B7TVV8-F1
#
_cell.length_a   1.000
_cell.length_b   1.000
_cell.length_c   1.000
_cell.angle_alpha   90.00
_cell.angle_beta   90.00
_cell.angle_gamma   90.00
#
_symmetry.space_group_name_H-M   'P 1'
#
loop_
_entity.id
_entity.type
_entity.pdbx_description
1 polymer ?
#
loop_
_entity_poly.entity_id
_entity_poly.type
_entity_poly.pdbx_seq_one_letter_code
_entity_poly.pdbx_strand_id
1 'polypeptide(L)'
;ILLAGRAICASIAYIYIRGEFYNEYLVLKKALEEAYKEGLIGKNACKSGYDLDVFIHRGAGAYICGEETAQLESIEGKKGFPRMKPPFPASVGLFGCPTTINNVETIAMVPDILRRGGEWFASL
;
A
#
# COMPACT_ATOMS: atom_id res chain seq x y z
N ILE A 1 -4.25 2.37 -5.29
CA ILE A 1 -4.42 1.31 -4.26
C ILE A 1 -5.48 0.30 -4.67
N LEU A 2 -6.76 0.68 -4.82
CA LEU A 2 -7.83 -0.26 -5.20
C LEU A 2 -7.52 -1.11 -6.43
N LEU A 3 -7.09 -0.48 -7.53
CA LEU A 3 -6.78 -1.17 -8.78
C LEU A 3 -5.60 -2.15 -8.63
N ALA A 4 -4.52 -1.72 -7.96
CA ALA A 4 -3.37 -2.57 -7.70
C ALA A 4 -3.72 -3.73 -6.76
N GLY A 5 -4.50 -3.47 -5.69
CA GLY A 5 -5.00 -4.50 -4.78
C GLY A 5 -5.83 -5.54 -5.51
N ARG A 6 -6.74 -5.09 -6.40
CA ARG A 6 -7.56 -5.99 -7.22
C ARG A 6 -6.71 -6.88 -8.13
N ALA A 7 -5.65 -6.34 -8.73
CA ALA A 7 -4.77 -7.10 -9.62
C ALA A 7 -4.02 -8.24 -8.90
N ILE A 8 -3.74 -8.09 -7.60
CA ILE A 8 -3.05 -9.10 -6.79
C ILE A 8 -3.97 -9.84 -5.81
N CYS A 9 -5.29 -9.66 -5.92
CA CYS A 9 -6.29 -10.24 -5.04
C CYS A 9 -6.07 -9.91 -3.55
N ALA A 10 -5.56 -8.72 -3.21
CA ALA A 10 -5.40 -8.30 -1.82
C ALA A 10 -6.78 -8.12 -1.15
N SER A 11 -6.91 -8.38 0.14
CA SER A 11 -8.10 -7.98 0.93
C SER A 11 -7.83 -6.75 1.80
N ILE A 12 -6.56 -6.46 2.05
CA ILE A 12 -6.10 -5.37 2.91
C ILE A 12 -4.90 -4.69 2.23
N ALA A 13 -4.83 -3.36 2.35
CA ALA A 13 -3.66 -2.57 1.97
C ALA A 13 -3.19 -1.71 3.15
N TYR A 14 -1.87 -1.64 3.35
CA TYR A 14 -1.24 -0.74 4.30
C TYR A 14 -0.45 0.33 3.54
N ILE A 15 -0.71 1.60 3.84
CA ILE A 15 0.11 2.72 3.42
C ILE A 15 1.10 3.00 4.55
N TYR A 16 2.36 2.62 4.35
CA TYR A 16 3.42 2.97 5.28
C TYR A 16 3.93 4.38 4.98
N ILE A 17 3.59 5.35 5.82
CA ILE A 17 4.06 6.73 5.68
C ILE A 17 5.20 7.00 6.66
N ARG A 18 6.21 7.71 6.17
CA ARG A 18 7.35 8.14 6.98
C ARG A 18 6.88 8.94 8.20
N GLY A 19 7.55 8.74 9.35
CA GLY A 19 7.12 9.31 10.64
C GLY A 19 7.09 10.82 10.67
N GLU A 20 8.06 11.44 10.00
CA GLU A 20 8.26 12.89 9.92
C GLU A 20 7.19 13.58 9.06
N PHE A 21 6.49 12.84 8.19
CA PHE A 21 5.47 13.37 7.29
C PHE A 21 4.10 13.50 7.98
N TYR A 22 4.06 14.29 9.06
CA TYR A 22 2.86 14.47 9.86
C TYR A 22 1.74 15.20 9.10
N ASN A 23 2.08 16.27 8.37
CA ASN A 23 1.09 17.05 7.63
C ASN A 23 0.52 16.24 6.47
N GLU A 24 1.37 15.54 5.73
CA GLU A 24 0.99 14.65 4.64
C GLU A 24 0.15 13.48 5.16
N TYR A 25 0.46 12.95 6.34
CA TYR A 25 -0.38 11.97 7.02
C TYR A 25 -1.79 12.51 7.28
N LEU A 26 -1.94 13.76 7.75
CA LEU A 26 -3.26 14.35 8.00
C LEU A 26 -4.05 14.50 6.70
N VAL A 27 -3.40 14.94 5.62
CA VAL A 27 -4.04 15.05 4.29
C VAL A 27 -4.47 13.68 3.79
N LEU A 28 -3.58 12.69 3.86
CA LEU A 28 -3.86 11.32 3.43
C LEU A 28 -4.98 10.68 4.26
N LYS A 29 -4.97 10.89 5.58
CA LYS A 29 -6.01 10.40 6.49
C LYS A 29 -7.37 10.99 6.12
N LYS A 30 -7.45 12.30 5.88
CA LYS A 30 -8.68 12.95 5.44
C LYS A 30 -9.18 12.38 4.11
N ALA A 31 -8.29 12.23 3.12
CA ALA A 31 -8.65 11.64 1.83
C ALA A 31 -9.11 10.17 1.96
N LEU A 32 -8.51 9.41 2.88
CA LEU A 32 -8.92 8.05 3.19
C LEU A 32 -10.33 8.01 3.81
N GLU A 33 -10.62 8.88 4.78
CA GLU A 33 -11.94 9.03 5.39
C GLU A 33 -13.01 9.41 4.35
N GLU A 34 -12.70 10.35 3.45
CA GLU A 34 -13.56 10.72 2.32
C GLU A 34 -13.81 9.53 1.39
N ALA A 35 -12.76 8.76 1.05
CA ALA A 35 -12.89 7.58 0.19
C ALA A 35 -13.75 6.48 0.82
N TYR A 36 -13.65 6.25 2.13
CA TYR A 36 -14.54 5.34 2.86
C TYR A 36 -15.98 5.86 2.89
N LYS A 37 -16.19 7.15 3.14
CA LYS A 37 -17.51 7.78 3.19
C LYS A 37 -18.25 7.67 1.84
N GLU A 38 -17.53 7.86 0.74
CA GLU A 38 -18.07 7.75 -0.62
C GLU A 38 -18.14 6.28 -1.12
N GLY A 39 -17.73 5.30 -0.31
CA GLY A 39 -17.75 3.88 -0.67
C GLY A 39 -16.79 3.51 -1.81
N LEU A 40 -15.72 4.27 -1.98
CA LEU A 40 -14.68 4.00 -2.99
C LEU A 40 -13.74 2.87 -2.55
N ILE A 41 -13.64 2.63 -1.25
CA ILE A 41 -12.86 1.57 -0.59
C ILE A 41 -13.67 0.97 0.55
N GLY A 42 -13.16 -0.09 1.17
CA GLY A 42 -13.85 -0.86 2.19
C GLY A 42 -14.71 -1.97 1.58
N LYS A 43 -15.86 -2.25 2.20
CA LYS A 43 -16.79 -3.28 1.73
C LYS A 43 -17.44 -2.86 0.41
N ASN A 44 -17.40 -3.75 -0.58
CA ASN A 44 -17.92 -3.53 -1.92
C ASN A 44 -17.39 -2.22 -2.54
N ALA A 45 -16.07 -2.08 -2.54
CA ALA A 45 -15.36 -0.90 -3.02
C ALA A 45 -15.81 -0.52 -4.44
N CYS A 46 -16.18 0.74 -4.65
CA CYS A 46 -16.73 1.24 -5.92
C CYS A 46 -17.93 0.45 -6.46
N LYS A 47 -18.69 -0.24 -5.59
CA LYS A 47 -19.81 -1.13 -5.94
C LYS A 47 -19.41 -2.28 -6.88
N SER A 48 -18.14 -2.70 -6.88
CA SER A 48 -17.62 -3.68 -7.84
C SER A 48 -17.71 -5.14 -7.38
N GLY A 49 -18.26 -5.42 -6.20
CA GLY A 49 -18.28 -6.74 -5.55
C GLY A 49 -16.95 -7.16 -4.95
N TYR A 50 -16.01 -6.23 -4.76
CA TYR A 50 -14.68 -6.49 -4.23
C TYR A 50 -14.46 -5.72 -2.93
N ASP A 51 -14.00 -6.41 -1.90
CA ASP A 51 -13.72 -5.82 -0.59
C ASP A 51 -12.22 -5.49 -0.51
N LEU A 52 -11.91 -4.26 -0.11
CA LEU A 52 -10.52 -3.85 0.15
C LEU A 52 -10.47 -2.80 1.25
N ASP A 53 -9.95 -3.19 2.42
CA ASP A 53 -9.68 -2.26 3.50
C ASP A 53 -8.29 -1.63 3.37
N VAL A 54 -8.17 -0.35 3.70
CA VAL A 54 -6.94 0.42 3.58
C VAL A 54 -6.62 1.09 4.90
N PHE A 55 -5.42 0.84 5.41
CA PHE A 55 -4.91 1.40 6.65
C PHE A 55 -3.69 2.28 6.39
N ILE A 56 -3.49 3.31 7.22
CA ILE A 56 -2.26 4.11 7.20
C ILE A 56 -1.46 3.77 8.46
N HIS A 57 -0.24 3.28 8.25
CA HIS A 57 0.72 3.04 9.33
C HIS A 57 1.82 4.08 9.26
N ARG A 58 2.09 4.76 10.37
CA ARG A 58 3.12 5.80 10.43
C ARG A 58 4.39 5.28 11.10
N GLY A 59 5.52 5.42 10.42
CA GLY A 59 6.83 5.08 10.97
C GLY A 59 7.29 6.04 12.07
N ALA A 60 8.52 5.85 12.54
CA ALA A 60 9.11 6.62 13.65
C ALA A 60 10.54 7.13 13.36
N GLY A 61 10.80 7.57 12.12
CA GLY A 61 12.07 8.21 11.75
C GLY A 61 13.23 7.27 11.41
N ALA A 62 12.94 6.02 11.06
CA ALA A 62 13.95 5.03 10.68
C ALA A 62 14.03 4.87 9.16
N TYR A 63 15.13 5.31 8.55
CA TYR A 63 15.38 5.15 7.10
C TYR A 63 15.36 3.68 6.67
N ILE A 64 15.91 2.78 7.51
CA ILE A 64 15.92 1.33 7.25
C ILE A 64 14.51 0.75 7.09
N CYS A 65 13.50 1.30 7.75
CA CYS A 65 12.10 0.87 7.59
C CYS A 65 11.50 1.26 6.22
N GLY A 66 12.25 1.96 5.37
CA GLY A 66 11.93 2.13 3.95
C GLY A 66 12.33 0.92 3.10
N GLU A 67 13.19 0.03 3.59
CA GLU A 67 13.48 -1.25 2.94
C GLU A 67 12.26 -2.18 3.05
N GLU A 68 12.00 -2.91 1.99
CA GLU A 68 10.81 -3.75 1.81
C GLU A 68 10.49 -4.65 3.01
N THR A 69 11.45 -5.45 3.46
CA THR A 69 11.22 -6.43 4.54
C THR A 69 11.30 -5.80 5.93
N ALA A 70 12.12 -4.78 6.12
CA ALA A 70 12.17 -3.99 7.34
C ALA A 70 10.85 -3.23 7.58
N GLN A 71 10.19 -2.78 6.51
CA GLN A 71 8.88 -2.15 6.58
C GLN A 71 7.82 -3.10 7.15
N LEU A 72 7.84 -4.38 6.72
CA LEU A 72 6.94 -5.41 7.25
C LEU A 72 7.12 -5.60 8.76
N GLU A 73 8.38 -5.74 9.21
CA GLU A 73 8.70 -5.87 10.63
C GLU A 73 8.25 -4.64 11.43
N SER A 74 8.42 -3.44 10.88
CA SER A 74 7.94 -2.21 11.50
C SER A 74 6.42 -2.18 11.64
N ILE A 75 5.66 -2.62 10.63
CA ILE A 75 4.19 -2.67 10.70
C ILE A 75 3.73 -3.71 11.73
N GLU A 76 4.45 -4.82 11.85
CA GLU A 76 4.22 -5.87 12.85
C GLU A 76 4.58 -5.44 14.29
N GLY A 77 5.10 -4.23 14.48
CA GLY A 77 5.49 -3.70 15.79
C GLY A 77 6.84 -4.21 16.29
N LYS A 78 7.63 -4.87 15.43
CA LYS A 78 8.99 -5.31 15.74
C LYS A 78 9.98 -4.19 15.37
N LYS A 79 11.24 -4.40 15.74
CA LYS A 79 12.33 -3.54 15.23
C LYS A 79 12.43 -3.73 13.72
N GLY A 80 12.50 -2.63 12.96
CA GLY A 80 12.60 -2.65 11.49
C GLY A 80 13.96 -3.13 10.98
N PHE A 81 14.39 -4.32 11.40
CA PHE A 81 15.53 -5.00 10.80
C PHE A 81 15.04 -5.81 9.58
N PRO A 82 15.72 -5.74 8.43
CA PRO A 82 15.35 -6.53 7.27
C PRO A 82 15.31 -8.03 7.57
N ARG A 83 14.39 -8.75 6.92
CA ARG A 83 14.35 -10.22 6.95
C ARG A 83 15.37 -10.76 5.96
N MET A 84 16.01 -11.88 6.29
CA MET A 84 16.77 -12.63 5.29
C MET A 84 15.82 -13.23 4.25
N LYS A 85 16.16 -13.05 2.97
CA LYS A 85 15.51 -13.71 1.83
C LYS A 85 16.31 -14.98 1.53
N PRO A 86 15.69 -16.18 1.37
CA PRO A 86 14.26 -16.51 1.46
C PRO A 86 13.74 -16.71 2.90
N PRO A 87 12.40 -16.62 3.15
CA PRO A 87 11.32 -16.48 2.16
C PRO A 87 11.11 -15.04 1.66
N PHE A 88 10.62 -14.90 0.43
CA PHE A 88 10.26 -13.60 -0.16
C PHE A 88 8.90 -13.11 0.36
N PRO A 89 8.68 -11.78 0.46
CA PRO A 89 7.40 -11.20 0.89
C PRO A 89 6.17 -11.69 0.12
N ALA A 90 6.33 -11.93 -1.18
CA ALA A 90 5.27 -12.47 -2.04
C ALA A 90 4.78 -13.86 -1.58
N SER A 91 5.59 -14.61 -0.84
CA SER A 91 5.21 -15.89 -0.23
C SER A 91 4.85 -15.71 1.25
N VAL A 92 5.73 -15.05 2.02
CA VAL A 92 5.58 -14.84 3.47
C VAL A 92 5.95 -13.40 3.82
N GLY A 93 4.94 -12.53 3.80
CA GLY A 93 5.07 -11.10 4.02
C GLY A 93 4.50 -10.66 5.36
N LEU A 94 3.62 -9.66 5.30
CA LEU A 94 3.00 -9.03 6.47
C LEU A 94 2.12 -10.02 7.24
N PHE A 95 2.36 -10.18 8.54
CA PHE A 95 1.67 -11.13 9.42
C PHE A 95 1.75 -12.59 8.91
N GLY A 96 2.78 -12.92 8.14
CA GLY A 96 2.93 -14.22 7.50
C GLY A 96 2.08 -14.43 6.24
N CYS A 97 1.31 -13.44 5.81
CA CYS A 97 0.49 -13.48 4.60
C CYS A 97 1.29 -13.05 3.36
N PRO A 98 0.99 -13.58 2.16
CA PRO A 98 1.52 -13.09 0.89
C PRO A 98 1.35 -11.58 0.76
N THR A 99 2.43 -10.84 0.56
CA THR A 99 2.41 -9.37 0.48
C THR A 99 3.32 -8.88 -0.62
N THR A 100 2.83 -7.92 -1.41
CA THR A 100 3.65 -7.19 -2.37
C THR A 100 3.81 -5.75 -1.89
N ILE A 101 5.06 -5.28 -1.81
CA ILE A 101 5.37 -3.90 -1.41
C ILE A 101 5.77 -3.12 -2.65
N ASN A 102 5.23 -1.91 -2.81
CA ASN A 102 5.51 -1.04 -3.95
C ASN A 102 5.67 0.40 -3.47
N ASN A 103 6.46 1.17 -4.21
CA ASN A 103 6.56 2.61 -4.00
C ASN A 103 5.24 3.31 -4.36
N VAL A 104 4.97 4.42 -3.68
CA VAL A 104 3.76 5.24 -3.87
C VAL A 104 3.63 5.71 -5.31
N GLU A 105 4.72 6.18 -5.92
CA GLU A 105 4.71 6.68 -7.30
C GLU A 105 4.21 5.63 -8.30
N THR A 106 4.76 4.41 -8.22
CA THR A 106 4.31 3.28 -9.05
C THR A 106 2.81 3.04 -8.89
N ILE A 107 2.31 2.96 -7.66
CA ILE A 107 0.90 2.65 -7.38
C ILE A 107 -0.03 3.83 -7.75
N ALA A 108 0.44 5.06 -7.61
CA ALA A 108 -0.31 6.27 -7.95
C ALA A 108 -0.47 6.43 -9.47
N MET A 109 0.47 5.91 -10.26
CA MET A 109 0.41 5.96 -11.72
C MET A 109 -0.49 4.89 -12.35
N VAL A 110 -0.74 3.77 -11.65
CA VAL A 110 -1.58 2.66 -12.15
C VAL A 110 -2.94 3.12 -12.71
N PRO A 111 -3.73 3.97 -12.04
CA PRO A 111 -5.02 4.41 -12.58
C PRO A 111 -4.90 5.15 -13.92
N ASP A 112 -3.87 5.98 -14.10
CA ASP A 112 -3.66 6.70 -15.36
C ASP A 112 -3.19 5.77 -16.48
N ILE A 113 -2.28 4.84 -16.18
CA ILE A 113 -1.84 3.81 -17.13
C ILE A 113 -3.04 2.98 -17.60
N LEU A 114 -3.90 2.53 -16.67
CA LEU A 114 -5.06 1.72 -17.03
C LEU A 114 -6.12 2.49 -17.82
N ARG A 115 -6.28 3.80 -17.58
CA ARG A 115 -7.24 4.63 -18.32
C ARG A 115 -6.74 5.03 -19.70
N ARG A 116 -5.44 5.31 -19.85
CA ARG A 116 -4.84 5.82 -21.10
C ARG A 116 -4.22 4.72 -21.97
N GLY A 117 -4.03 3.53 -21.42
CA GLY A 117 -3.39 2.40 -22.08
C GLY A 117 -1.91 2.27 -21.72
N GLY A 118 -1.42 1.03 -21.65
CA GLY A 118 -0.01 0.74 -21.37
C GLY A 118 0.94 1.25 -22.44
N GLU A 119 0.52 1.21 -23.71
CA GLU A 119 1.29 1.73 -24.85
C GLU A 119 1.57 3.22 -24.73
N TRP A 120 0.58 3.99 -24.26
CA TRP A 120 0.75 5.42 -24.00
C TRP A 120 1.89 5.67 -23.00
N PHE A 121 1.90 4.94 -21.89
CA PHE A 121 2.96 5.10 -20.88
C PHE A 121 4.32 4.58 -21.37
N ALA A 122 4.35 3.51 -22.15
CA ALA A 122 5.58 2.94 -22.71
C ALA A 122 6.20 3.77 -23.84
N SER A 123 5.45 4.72 -24.41
CA SER A 123 5.90 5.62 -25.49
C SER A 123 6.72 6.83 -25.03
N LEU A 124 6.96 6.97 -23.72
CA LEU A 124 7.72 8.06 -23.11
C LEU A 124 9.24 7.95 -23.32
#